data_AF-A0A2V7LA96-F1
#
_entry.id   AF-A0A2V7LA96-F1
#
_cell.length_a   1.000
_cell.length_b   1.000
_cell.length_c   1.000
_cell.angle_alpha   90.00
_cell.angle_beta   90.00
_cell.angle_gamma   90.00
#
_symmetry.space_group_name_H-M   'P 1'
#
loop_
_entity.id
_entity.type
_entity.pdbx_description
1 polymer ?
#
loop_
_entity_poly.entity_id
_entity_poly.type
_entity_poly.pdbx_seq_one_letter_code
_entity_poly.pdbx_strand_id
1 'polypeptide(L)'
;MVGMPKHLPPADHQARLIRLIAEGRRGDAVAYYMNDIMGMPGLLVMLFRILPMWSKLKAVAPSLPYDSAIMGDFSLPARRAASLKLPTLVISGAKSIPVLREAAQRLSEVIPGAQLRTLPGQAHNVAAAALAPVLKEFFAP
;
A
#
# COMPACT_ATOMS: atom_id res chain seq x y z
N MET A 1 -5.86 -0.03 1.40
CA MET A 1 -6.72 -1.23 1.36
C MET A 1 -7.17 -1.48 -0.06
N VAL A 2 -7.17 -2.74 -0.50
CA VAL A 2 -7.56 -3.24 -1.81
C VAL A 2 -9.03 -3.72 -1.85
N GLY A 3 -9.69 -3.80 -0.69
CA GLY A 3 -11.12 -4.16 -0.52
C GLY A 3 -12.09 -2.99 -0.34
N MET A 4 -13.36 -3.34 -0.09
CA MET A 4 -14.53 -2.46 0.11
C MET A 4 -14.23 -1.20 0.94
N PRO A 5 -14.95 -0.07 0.74
CA PRO A 5 -14.68 1.23 1.36
C PRO A 5 -14.68 1.29 2.90
N LYS A 6 -14.90 0.16 3.60
CA LYS A 6 -14.93 0.04 5.07
C LYS A 6 -14.07 -1.10 5.61
N HIS A 7 -13.21 -1.71 4.79
CA HIS A 7 -12.25 -2.66 5.36
C HIS A 7 -11.42 -1.89 6.39
N LEU A 8 -11.14 -2.50 7.55
CA LEU A 8 -10.25 -1.96 8.56
C LEU A 8 -9.38 -3.13 8.99
N PRO A 9 -8.04 -3.00 8.94
CA PRO A 9 -7.17 -4.07 9.40
C PRO A 9 -7.45 -4.37 10.89
N PRO A 10 -7.35 -5.64 11.32
CA PRO A 10 -7.45 -5.99 12.73
C PRO A 10 -6.47 -5.18 13.58
N ALA A 11 -6.88 -4.68 14.74
CA ALA A 11 -6.04 -3.79 15.55
C ALA A 11 -4.72 -4.45 16.01
N ASP A 12 -4.73 -5.78 16.16
CA ASP A 12 -3.58 -6.60 16.55
C ASP A 12 -2.78 -7.13 15.34
N HIS A 13 -2.98 -6.57 14.15
CA HIS A 13 -2.41 -7.09 12.90
C HIS A 13 -0.91 -7.33 12.94
N GLN A 14 -0.14 -6.42 13.55
CA GLN A 14 1.30 -6.56 13.70
C GLN A 14 1.66 -7.74 14.60
N ALA A 15 1.05 -7.83 15.78
CA ALA A 15 1.31 -8.89 16.75
C ALA A 15 1.00 -10.27 16.15
N ARG A 16 -0.10 -10.37 15.40
CA ARG A 16 -0.50 -11.60 14.70
C ARG A 16 0.50 -11.99 13.61
N LEU A 17 1.00 -11.03 12.82
CA LEU A 17 2.05 -11.29 11.82
C LEU A 17 3.35 -11.76 12.49
N ILE A 18 3.79 -11.11 13.56
CA ILE A 18 4.99 -11.51 14.32
C ILE A 18 4.86 -12.97 14.76
N ARG A 19 3.71 -13.35 15.33
CA ARG A 19 3.44 -14.73 15.75
C ARG A 19 3.51 -15.72 14.59
N LEU A 20 2.82 -15.45 13.48
CA LEU A 20 2.81 -16.34 12.31
C LEU A 20 4.22 -16.54 11.73
N ILE A 21 5.04 -15.49 11.73
CA ILE A 21 6.43 -15.59 11.28
C ILE A 21 7.29 -16.38 12.27
N ALA A 22 7.15 -16.15 13.58
CA ALA A 22 7.85 -16.90 14.62
C ALA A 22 7.53 -18.41 14.59
N GLU A 23 6.28 -18.76 14.27
CA GLU A 23 5.83 -20.15 14.12
C GLU A 23 6.25 -20.78 12.76
N GLY A 24 6.97 -20.06 11.89
CA GLY A 24 7.36 -20.54 10.56
C GLY A 24 6.21 -20.61 9.54
N ARG A 25 5.02 -20.10 9.88
CA ARG A 25 3.79 -20.17 9.09
C ARG A 25 3.70 -19.07 8.03
N ARG A 26 4.74 -18.97 7.19
CA ARG A 26 4.90 -17.90 6.19
C ARG A 26 3.74 -17.81 5.19
N GLY A 27 3.18 -18.94 4.77
CA GLY A 27 2.00 -18.95 3.89
C GLY A 27 0.76 -18.36 4.55
N ASP A 28 0.57 -18.60 5.84
CA ASP A 28 -0.56 -18.06 6.59
C ASP A 28 -0.37 -16.57 6.85
N ALA A 29 0.87 -16.12 7.10
CA ALA A 29 1.19 -14.70 7.19
C ALA A 29 0.84 -13.94 5.90
N VAL A 30 1.21 -14.47 4.73
CA VAL A 30 0.85 -13.85 3.43
C VAL A 30 -0.67 -13.83 3.23
N ALA A 31 -1.35 -14.94 3.52
CA ALA A 31 -2.81 -15.03 3.35
C ALA A 31 -3.55 -14.04 4.26
N TYR A 32 -3.13 -13.97 5.53
CA TYR A 32 -3.64 -13.01 6.51
C TYR A 32 -3.41 -11.57 6.07
N TYR A 33 -2.21 -11.24 5.58
CA TYR A 33 -1.92 -9.90 5.10
C TYR A 33 -2.79 -9.52 3.89
N MET A 34 -2.96 -10.41 2.92
CA MET A 34 -3.79 -10.13 1.75
C MET A 34 -5.27 -10.01 2.10
N ASN A 35 -5.81 -10.94 2.91
CA ASN A 35 -7.24 -10.96 3.21
C ASN A 35 -7.60 -9.93 4.29
N ASP A 36 -7.03 -10.06 5.47
CA ASP A 36 -7.43 -9.32 6.66
C ASP A 36 -6.81 -7.92 6.74
N ILE A 37 -5.66 -7.66 6.12
CA ILE A 37 -5.04 -6.32 6.16
C ILE A 37 -5.33 -5.54 4.87
N MET A 38 -5.06 -6.13 3.70
CA MET A 38 -5.37 -5.45 2.44
C MET A 38 -6.88 -5.46 2.14
N GLY A 39 -7.65 -6.43 2.62
CA GLY A 39 -9.08 -6.56 2.28
C GLY A 39 -9.33 -7.30 0.96
N MET A 40 -8.37 -8.09 0.50
CA MET A 40 -8.53 -8.90 -0.71
C MET A 40 -9.53 -10.04 -0.46
N PRO A 41 -10.54 -10.25 -1.33
CA PRO A 41 -11.49 -11.35 -1.15
C PRO A 41 -10.79 -12.71 -0.99
N GLY A 42 -11.26 -13.53 -0.04
CA GLY A 42 -10.64 -14.82 0.28
C GLY A 42 -10.52 -15.76 -0.93
N LEU A 43 -11.49 -15.72 -1.86
CA LEU A 43 -11.43 -16.46 -3.11
C LEU A 43 -10.22 -16.07 -3.98
N LEU A 44 -9.90 -14.78 -4.06
CA LEU A 44 -8.72 -14.33 -4.78
C LEU A 44 -7.44 -14.75 -4.06
N VAL A 45 -7.42 -14.72 -2.72
CA VAL A 45 -6.26 -15.22 -1.95
C VAL A 45 -6.02 -16.72 -2.21
N MET A 46 -7.08 -17.54 -2.25
CA MET A 46 -6.98 -18.96 -2.61
C MET A 46 -6.40 -19.16 -4.01
N LEU A 47 -6.83 -18.36 -5.00
CA LEU A 47 -6.24 -18.38 -6.34
C LEU A 47 -4.75 -18.00 -6.33
N PHE A 48 -4.35 -16.99 -5.54
CA PHE A 48 -2.95 -16.60 -5.45
C PHE A 48 -2.05 -17.71 -4.90
N ARG A 49 -2.56 -18.58 -4.02
CA ARG A 49 -1.80 -19.70 -3.43
C ARG A 49 -1.31 -20.72 -4.45
N ILE A 50 -2.02 -20.86 -5.58
CA ILE A 50 -1.64 -21.81 -6.65
C ILE A 50 -0.75 -21.18 -7.71
N LEU A 51 -0.58 -19.85 -7.71
CA LEU A 51 0.28 -19.16 -8.67
C LEU A 51 1.76 -19.24 -8.27
N PRO A 52 2.70 -19.27 -9.24
CA PRO A 52 4.15 -19.30 -8.95
C PRO A 52 4.64 -18.15 -8.04
N MET A 53 3.94 -17.02 -8.08
CA MET A 53 4.23 -15.86 -7.23
C MET A 53 4.12 -16.16 -5.73
N TRP A 54 3.29 -17.13 -5.33
CA TRP A 54 3.09 -17.47 -3.92
C TRP A 54 4.38 -17.87 -3.21
N SER A 55 5.24 -18.63 -3.89
CA SER A 55 6.54 -19.02 -3.33
C SER A 55 7.43 -17.80 -3.06
N LYS A 56 7.41 -16.83 -3.98
CA LYS A 56 8.16 -15.56 -3.83
C LYS A 56 7.62 -14.73 -2.67
N LEU A 57 6.30 -14.63 -2.53
CA LEU A 57 5.66 -13.93 -1.41
C LEU A 57 5.99 -14.58 -0.06
N LYS A 58 5.95 -15.92 0.02
CA LYS A 58 6.36 -16.64 1.24
C LYS A 58 7.83 -16.40 1.58
N ALA A 59 8.71 -16.29 0.59
CA ALA A 59 10.13 -16.05 0.83
C ALA A 59 10.38 -14.71 1.53
N VAL A 60 9.60 -13.69 1.19
CA VAL A 60 9.69 -12.34 1.79
C VAL A 60 8.72 -12.10 2.95
N ALA A 61 7.85 -13.05 3.28
CA ALA A 61 6.87 -12.94 4.37
C ALA A 61 7.45 -12.43 5.72
N PRO A 62 8.71 -12.72 6.11
CA PRO A 62 9.30 -12.14 7.32
C PRO A 62 9.36 -10.60 7.34
N SER A 63 9.16 -9.90 6.22
CA SER A 63 9.05 -8.44 6.19
C SER A 63 7.68 -7.90 6.58
N LEU A 64 6.62 -8.72 6.52
CA LEU A 64 5.25 -8.26 6.73
C LEU A 64 5.02 -7.59 8.11
N PRO A 65 5.64 -8.06 9.22
CA PRO A 65 5.60 -7.32 10.48
C PRO A 65 6.16 -5.90 10.40
N TYR A 66 7.16 -5.66 9.54
CA TYR A 66 7.75 -4.34 9.35
C TYR A 66 6.83 -3.44 8.53
N ASP A 67 6.26 -3.96 7.44
CA ASP A 67 5.24 -3.24 6.66
C ASP A 67 4.06 -2.83 7.55
N SER A 68 3.58 -3.75 8.38
CA SER A 68 2.53 -3.54 9.37
C SER A 68 2.91 -2.49 10.42
N ALA A 69 4.14 -2.53 10.96
CA ALA A 69 4.62 -1.53 11.92
C ALA A 69 4.67 -0.11 11.32
N ILE A 70 5.10 0.01 10.06
CA ILE A 70 5.17 1.29 9.34
C ILE A 70 3.77 1.85 9.11
N MET A 71 2.82 0.99 8.72
CA MET A 71 1.45 1.40 8.45
C MET A 71 0.67 1.76 9.73
N GLY A 72 1.04 1.19 10.88
CA GLY A 72 0.44 1.50 12.17
C GLY A 72 -1.07 1.21 12.19
N ASP A 73 -1.88 2.24 12.45
CA ASP A 73 -3.34 2.18 12.43
C ASP A 73 -3.96 2.48 11.06
N PHE A 74 -3.12 2.59 10.01
CA PHE A 74 -3.50 2.95 8.64
C PHE A 74 -4.11 4.35 8.50
N SER A 75 -4.06 5.18 9.55
CA SER A 75 -4.43 6.59 9.47
C SER A 75 -3.31 7.40 8.79
N LEU A 76 -3.70 8.49 8.13
CA LEU A 76 -2.73 9.45 7.61
C LEU A 76 -2.12 10.21 8.79
N PRO A 77 -0.78 10.19 9.01
CA PRO A 77 -0.14 10.97 10.08
C PRO A 77 -0.07 12.46 9.71
N ALA A 78 -1.24 13.13 9.69
CA ALA A 78 -1.42 14.43 9.07
C ALA A 78 -0.48 15.51 9.65
N ARG A 79 -0.29 15.54 10.97
CA ARG A 79 0.65 16.49 11.60
C ARG A 79 2.09 16.29 11.13
N ARG A 80 2.53 15.04 10.95
CA ARG A 80 3.88 14.74 10.44
C ARG A 80 4.00 15.11 8.97
N ALA A 81 3.01 14.75 8.16
CA ALA A 81 2.98 15.13 6.74
C ALA A 81 3.00 16.66 6.56
N ALA A 82 2.21 17.41 7.35
CA ALA A 82 2.17 18.88 7.28
C ALA A 82 3.50 19.57 7.68
N SER A 83 4.38 18.84 8.36
CA SER A 83 5.70 19.37 8.75
C SER A 83 6.71 19.38 7.60
N LEU A 84 6.44 18.67 6.50
CA LEU A 84 7.31 18.62 5.32
C LEU A 84 7.39 20.02 4.66
N LYS A 85 8.62 20.42 4.32
CA LYS A 85 8.92 21.73 3.68
C LYS A 85 9.57 21.61 2.31
N LEU A 86 9.97 20.41 1.92
CA LEU A 86 10.58 20.15 0.62
C LEU A 86 9.50 20.06 -0.45
N PRO A 87 9.79 20.46 -1.71
CA PRO A 87 8.92 20.16 -2.84
C PRO A 87 8.53 18.68 -2.81
N THR A 88 7.23 18.40 -2.89
CA THR A 88 6.70 17.04 -2.78
C THR A 88 5.75 16.76 -3.92
N LEU A 89 5.93 15.60 -4.55
CA LEU A 89 5.04 15.08 -5.58
C LEU A 89 4.32 13.84 -5.04
N VAL A 90 2.99 13.88 -5.08
CA VAL A 90 2.11 12.74 -4.81
C VAL A 90 1.56 12.24 -6.14
N ILE A 91 1.68 10.93 -6.41
CA ILE A 91 1.25 10.33 -7.68
C ILE A 91 0.19 9.27 -7.40
N SER A 92 -0.87 9.24 -8.21
CA SER A 92 -1.88 8.18 -8.18
C SER A 92 -2.28 7.75 -9.59
N GLY A 93 -2.74 6.51 -9.76
CA GLY A 93 -3.33 6.08 -11.03
C GLY A 93 -4.84 6.39 -11.07
N ALA A 94 -5.35 6.93 -12.17
CA ALA A 94 -6.77 7.28 -12.33
C ALA A 94 -7.74 6.10 -12.18
N LYS A 95 -7.29 4.88 -12.50
CA LYS A 95 -8.05 3.62 -12.34
C LYS A 95 -7.74 2.91 -11.02
N SER A 96 -7.02 3.55 -10.10
CA SER A 96 -6.84 3.01 -8.75
C SER A 96 -8.18 3.00 -8.02
N ILE A 97 -8.33 2.01 -7.13
CA ILE A 97 -9.47 1.93 -6.24
C ILE A 97 -9.65 3.22 -5.41
N PRO A 98 -10.91 3.61 -5.08
CA PRO A 98 -11.21 4.91 -4.49
C PRO A 98 -10.36 5.25 -3.26
N VAL A 99 -10.22 4.33 -2.31
CA VAL A 99 -9.47 4.57 -1.07
C VAL A 99 -8.00 4.97 -1.31
N LEU A 100 -7.34 4.46 -2.36
CA LEU A 100 -5.97 4.85 -2.69
C LEU A 100 -5.91 6.22 -3.36
N ARG A 101 -6.90 6.56 -4.20
CA ARG A 101 -7.00 7.88 -4.81
C ARG A 101 -7.29 8.95 -3.76
N GLU A 102 -8.21 8.66 -2.84
CA GLU A 102 -8.56 9.54 -1.72
C GLU A 102 -7.38 9.74 -0.77
N ALA A 103 -6.61 8.68 -0.47
CA ALA A 103 -5.41 8.80 0.35
C ALA A 103 -4.35 9.71 -0.31
N ALA A 104 -4.13 9.55 -1.62
CA ALA A 104 -3.21 10.42 -2.37
C ALA A 104 -3.68 11.88 -2.40
N GLN A 105 -4.98 12.11 -2.64
CA GLN A 105 -5.59 13.43 -2.60
C GLN A 105 -5.38 14.09 -1.22
N ARG A 106 -5.79 13.41 -0.14
CA ARG A 106 -5.64 13.93 1.23
C ARG A 106 -4.19 14.21 1.60
N LEU A 107 -3.26 13.33 1.20
CA LEU A 107 -1.84 13.54 1.46
C LEU A 107 -1.34 14.82 0.77
N SER A 108 -1.75 15.07 -0.48
CA SER A 108 -1.38 16.30 -1.21
C SER A 108 -1.98 17.57 -0.62
N GLU A 109 -3.17 17.50 -0.02
CA GLU A 109 -3.81 18.63 0.65
C GLU A 109 -3.15 18.97 1.99
N VAL A 110 -2.61 17.96 2.69
CA VAL A 110 -1.97 18.13 4.00
C VAL A 110 -0.55 18.66 3.88
N ILE A 111 0.20 18.27 2.84
CA ILE A 111 1.59 18.69 2.65
C ILE A 111 1.62 20.08 2.00
N PRO A 112 2.20 21.11 2.64
CA PRO A 112 2.28 22.45 2.06
C PRO A 112 3.00 22.45 0.71
N GLY A 113 2.34 22.94 -0.34
CA GLY A 113 2.92 23.05 -1.67
C GLY A 113 3.11 21.72 -2.41
N ALA A 114 2.51 20.62 -1.95
CA ALA A 114 2.58 19.37 -2.68
C ALA A 114 1.82 19.43 -4.02
N GLN A 115 2.38 18.76 -5.02
CA GLN A 115 1.74 18.57 -6.31
C GLN A 115 1.08 17.20 -6.34
N LEU A 116 -0.17 17.12 -6.82
CA LEU A 116 -0.82 15.85 -7.12
C LEU A 116 -0.81 15.58 -8.63
N ARG A 117 -0.32 14.41 -9.03
CA ARG A 117 -0.40 13.91 -10.41
C ARG A 117 -1.20 12.63 -10.46
N THR A 118 -2.35 12.69 -11.14
CA THR A 118 -3.20 11.53 -11.39
C THR A 118 -3.00 11.03 -12.81
N LEU A 119 -2.44 9.84 -12.96
CA LEU A 119 -2.02 9.29 -14.26
C LEU A 119 -3.20 8.63 -14.99
N PRO A 120 -3.60 9.13 -16.18
CA PRO A 120 -4.69 8.55 -16.95
C PRO A 120 -4.43 7.08 -17.31
N GLY A 121 -5.46 6.26 -17.22
CA GLY A 121 -5.40 4.84 -17.59
C GLY A 121 -4.62 3.92 -16.63
N GLN A 122 -3.92 4.46 -15.63
CA GLN A 122 -3.11 3.66 -14.70
C GLN A 122 -3.89 3.21 -13.46
N ALA A 123 -3.66 1.99 -13.00
CA ALA A 123 -4.12 1.50 -11.70
C ALA A 123 -3.07 1.80 -10.60
N HIS A 124 -3.20 1.16 -9.44
CA HIS A 124 -2.24 1.33 -8.33
C HIS A 124 -0.86 0.74 -8.64
N ASN A 125 -0.80 -0.28 -9.49
CA ASN A 125 0.45 -0.77 -10.08
C ASN A 125 0.76 0.02 -11.36
N VAL A 126 1.29 1.23 -11.19
CA VAL A 126 1.59 2.17 -12.29
C VAL A 126 2.71 1.61 -13.17
N ALA A 127 2.53 1.65 -14.50
CA ALA A 127 3.58 1.27 -15.43
C ALA A 127 4.77 2.24 -15.39
N ALA A 128 6.00 1.71 -15.39
CA ALA A 128 7.22 2.52 -15.38
C ALA A 128 7.26 3.57 -16.51
N ALA A 129 6.78 3.23 -17.71
CA ALA A 129 6.71 4.14 -18.84
C ALA A 129 5.77 5.35 -18.62
N ALA A 130 4.72 5.18 -17.82
CA ALA A 130 3.83 6.28 -17.43
C ALA A 130 4.40 7.10 -16.26
N LEU A 131 5.15 6.46 -15.36
CA LEU A 131 5.73 7.10 -14.18
C LEU A 131 6.96 7.95 -14.52
N ALA A 132 7.84 7.44 -15.38
CA ALA A 132 9.16 8.04 -15.63
C ALA A 132 9.12 9.49 -16.14
N PRO A 133 8.25 9.89 -17.09
CA PRO A 133 8.18 11.28 -17.56
C PRO A 133 7.80 12.25 -16.44
N VAL A 134 6.87 11.85 -15.57
CA VAL A 134 6.39 12.67 -14.45
C VAL A 134 7.48 12.88 -13.40
N LEU A 135 8.25 11.83 -13.10
CA LEU A 135 9.41 11.96 -12.22
C LEU A 135 10.49 12.87 -12.82
N LYS A 136 10.75 12.75 -14.13
CA LYS A 136 11.72 13.61 -14.84
C LYS A 136 11.32 15.09 -14.80
N GLU A 137 10.04 15.39 -15.03
CA GLU A 137 9.51 16.76 -14.94
C GLU A 137 9.70 17.33 -13.54
N PHE A 138 9.36 16.55 -12.50
CA PHE A 138 9.42 17.03 -11.12
C PHE A 138 10.85 17.22 -10.59
N PHE A 139 11.80 16.39 -11.02
CA PHE A 139 13.20 16.49 -10.63
C PHE A 139 14.05 17.32 -11.60
N ALA A 140 13.45 17.93 -12.62
CA ALA A 140 14.17 18.84 -13.50
C ALA A 140 14.69 20.06 -12.67
N PRO A 141 15.88 20.60 -13.01
CA PRO A 141 16.44 21.78 -12.34
C PRO A 141 15.56 23.03 -12.42
#